data_AF-A0A2V7S473-F1
#
_entry.id   AF-A0A2V7S473-F1
#
_cell.length_a   1.000
_cell.length_b   1.000
_cell.length_c   1.000
_cell.angle_alpha   90.00
_cell.angle_beta   90.00
_cell.angle_gamma   90.00
#
_symmetry.space_group_name_H-M   'P 1'
#
loop_
_entity.id
_entity.type
_entity.pdbx_description
1 polymer ?
#
loop_
_entity_poly.entity_id
_entity_poly.type
_entity_poly.pdbx_seq_one_letter_code
_entity_poly.pdbx_strand_id
1 'polypeptide(L)'
;ALEIGSAMAAQRALQGAVRGVRDQLRTLQGAGGGKPLDAETRSAVAALERAVDSLVQAAGGGGELAGLETVALSADREPTEQAREAFAEVQGRLARAERRWQEARTEKLPALNARLRQRGLAPLTY
;
A
#
# COMPACT_ATOMS: atom_id res chain seq x y z
N ALA A 1 -17.25 -17.12 1.35
CA ALA A 1 -17.27 -16.14 2.45
C ALA A 1 -15.89 -15.93 3.11
N LEU A 2 -15.22 -16.98 3.60
CA LEU A 2 -13.90 -16.86 4.28
C LEU A 2 -12.81 -16.20 3.43
N GLU A 3 -12.72 -16.50 2.13
CA GLU A 3 -11.68 -15.92 1.26
C GLU A 3 -11.88 -14.42 0.99
N ILE A 4 -13.14 -13.96 0.90
CA ILE A 4 -13.49 -12.54 0.74
C ILE A 4 -13.10 -11.76 2.00
N GLY A 5 -13.38 -12.34 3.17
CA GLY A 5 -12.94 -11.79 4.46
C GLY A 5 -11.42 -11.63 4.56
N SER A 6 -10.66 -12.65 4.14
CA SER A 6 -9.20 -12.60 4.12
C SER A 6 -8.67 -11.54 3.15
N ALA A 7 -9.26 -11.43 1.95
CA ALA A 7 -8.86 -10.43 0.96
C ALA A 7 -9.08 -9.00 1.46
N MET A 8 -10.21 -8.74 2.13
CA MET A 8 -10.47 -7.43 2.74
C MET A 8 -9.53 -7.11 3.90
N ALA A 9 -9.21 -8.09 4.74
CA ALA A 9 -8.25 -7.91 5.83
C ALA A 9 -6.87 -7.52 5.28
N ALA A 10 -6.41 -8.22 4.24
CA ALA A 10 -5.17 -7.93 3.53
C ALA A 10 -5.18 -6.53 2.88
N GLN A 11 -6.28 -6.15 2.22
CA GLN A 11 -6.44 -4.80 1.68
C GLN A 11 -6.37 -3.72 2.76
N ARG A 12 -7.09 -3.89 3.88
CA ARG A 12 -7.10 -2.93 5.00
C ARG A 12 -5.71 -2.78 5.62
N ALA A 13 -4.99 -3.90 5.82
CA ALA A 13 -3.63 -3.90 6.32
C ALA A 13 -2.69 -3.14 5.37
N LEU A 14 -2.79 -3.40 4.06
CA LEU A 14 -2.01 -2.71 3.04
C LEU A 14 -2.30 -1.20 3.03
N GLN A 15 -3.58 -0.81 3.07
CA GLN A 15 -3.98 0.60 3.13
C GLN A 15 -3.46 1.31 4.38
N GLY A 16 -3.50 0.65 5.55
CA GLY A 16 -2.96 1.20 6.80
C GLY A 16 -1.45 1.44 6.73
N ALA A 17 -0.70 0.44 6.25
CA ALA A 17 0.75 0.53 6.12
C ALA A 17 1.17 1.62 5.12
N VAL A 18 0.48 1.69 3.97
CA VAL A 18 0.71 2.71 2.95
C VAL A 18 0.41 4.11 3.47
N ARG A 19 -0.67 4.29 4.24
CA ARG A 19 -1.00 5.57 4.88
C ARG A 19 0.07 6.00 5.88
N GLY A 20 0.53 5.07 6.73
CA GLY A 20 1.59 5.34 7.70
C GLY A 20 2.87 5.85 7.04
N VAL A 21 3.34 5.17 5.98
CA VAL A 21 4.51 5.63 5.22
C VAL A 21 4.28 6.99 4.57
N ARG A 22 3.11 7.23 3.96
CA ARG A 22 2.79 8.53 3.35
C ARG A 22 2.81 9.68 4.37
N ASP A 23 2.26 9.47 5.56
CA ASP A 23 2.26 10.48 6.61
C ASP A 23 3.68 10.79 7.08
N GLN A 24 4.53 9.78 7.25
CA GLN A 24 5.93 9.98 7.59
C GLN A 24 6.73 10.68 6.47
N LEU A 25 6.47 10.36 5.19
CA LEU A 25 7.07 11.06 4.05
C LEU A 25 6.65 12.53 4.01
N ARG A 26 5.39 12.85 4.32
CA ARG A 26 4.92 14.22 4.46
C ARG A 26 5.63 14.94 5.61
N THR A 27 5.82 14.27 6.74
CA THR A 27 6.61 14.80 7.86
C THR A 27 8.06 15.01 7.45
N LEU A 28 8.72 14.12 6.72
CA LEU A 28 10.09 14.33 6.26
C LEU A 28 10.23 15.53 5.30
N GLN A 29 9.21 15.79 4.49
CA GLN A 29 9.17 16.92 3.56
C GLN A 29 8.78 18.24 4.24
N GLY A 30 7.90 18.19 5.25
CA GLY A 30 7.41 19.36 5.98
C GLY A 30 8.23 19.73 7.22
N ALA A 31 8.83 18.76 7.90
CA ALA A 31 9.72 18.94 9.05
C ALA A 31 11.15 19.26 8.60
N GLY A 32 11.28 20.21 7.66
CA GLY A 32 12.53 20.83 7.27
C GLY A 32 13.16 21.58 8.45
N GLY A 33 13.69 20.84 9.42
CA GLY A 33 14.59 21.31 10.45
C GLY A 33 15.90 21.72 9.78
N GLY A 34 15.95 22.97 9.30
CA GLY A 34 17.15 23.73 8.95
C GLY A 34 17.98 23.26 7.76
N LYS A 35 17.90 22.00 7.30
CA LYS A 35 18.76 21.48 6.22
C LYS A 35 17.93 20.83 5.10
N PRO A 36 17.98 21.36 3.86
CA PRO A 36 17.25 20.78 2.74
C PRO A 36 17.75 19.37 2.44
N LEU A 37 16.82 18.48 2.10
CA LEU A 37 17.15 17.17 1.55
C LEU A 37 17.96 17.38 0.25
N ASP A 38 19.05 16.63 0.10
CA ASP A 38 19.80 16.63 -1.16
C ASP A 38 18.96 15.99 -2.29
N ALA A 39 19.43 16.15 -3.52
CA ALA A 39 18.71 15.68 -4.70
C ALA A 39 18.50 14.16 -4.71
N GLU A 40 19.46 13.39 -4.19
CA GLU A 40 19.38 11.93 -4.16
C GLU A 40 18.34 11.44 -3.15
N THR A 41 18.34 12.02 -1.95
CA THR A 41 17.33 11.71 -0.92
C THR A 41 15.93 12.13 -1.38
N ARG A 42 15.78 13.29 -2.05
CA ARG A 42 14.50 13.70 -2.66
C ARG A 42 14.03 12.74 -3.74
N SER A 43 14.94 12.28 -4.61
CA SER A 43 14.62 11.31 -5.66
C SER A 43 14.14 9.98 -5.07
N ALA A 44 14.79 9.52 -4.00
CA ALA A 44 14.39 8.30 -3.29
C ALA A 44 13.01 8.43 -2.61
N VAL A 45 12.74 9.57 -1.97
CA VAL A 45 11.42 9.90 -1.42
C VAL A 45 10.36 9.88 -2.51
N ALA A 46 10.58 10.59 -3.62
CA ALA A 46 9.62 10.65 -4.73
C ALA A 46 9.38 9.28 -5.40
N ALA A 47 10.41 8.42 -5.46
CA ALA A 47 10.26 7.06 -5.95
C ALA A 47 9.40 6.20 -5.02
N LEU A 48 9.56 6.36 -3.70
CA LEU A 48 8.74 5.67 -2.71
C LEU A 48 7.28 6.17 -2.73
N GLU A 49 7.05 7.47 -2.90
CA GLU A 49 5.71 8.04 -3.07
C GLU A 49 5.00 7.48 -4.30
N ARG A 50 5.68 7.44 -5.46
CA ARG A 50 5.13 6.83 -6.68
C ARG A 50 4.81 5.35 -6.49
N ALA A 51 5.64 4.62 -5.76
CA ALA A 51 5.36 3.21 -5.44
C ALA A 51 4.12 3.08 -4.54
N VAL A 52 4.02 3.91 -3.49
CA VAL A 52 2.87 4.00 -2.58
C VAL A 52 1.58 4.36 -3.33
N ASP A 53 1.62 5.34 -4.22
CA ASP A 53 0.45 5.77 -4.98
C ASP A 53 0.00 4.69 -5.98
N SER A 54 0.96 4.02 -6.63
CA SER A 54 0.66 2.86 -7.47
C SER A 54 0.00 1.72 -6.68
N LEU A 55 0.41 1.50 -5.43
CA LEU A 55 -0.22 0.52 -4.54
C LEU A 55 -1.66 0.90 -4.19
N VAL A 56 -1.92 2.18 -3.91
CA VAL A 56 -3.29 2.67 -3.65
C VAL A 56 -4.19 2.48 -4.87
N GLN A 57 -3.68 2.80 -6.07
CA GLN A 57 -4.42 2.61 -7.31
C GLN A 57 -4.69 1.12 -7.59
N ALA A 58 -3.68 0.26 -7.36
CA ALA A 58 -3.80 -1.18 -7.59
C ALA A 58 -4.73 -1.88 -6.58
N ALA A 59 -4.78 -1.40 -5.34
CA ALA A 59 -5.64 -1.94 -4.30
C ALA A 59 -7.11 -1.56 -4.47
N GLY A 60 -7.45 -0.66 -5.42
CA GLY A 60 -8.82 -0.22 -5.68
C GLY A 60 -9.39 0.68 -4.57
N GLY A 61 -10.11 1.73 -4.96
CA GLY A 61 -10.98 2.43 -4.03
C GLY A 61 -11.97 1.43 -3.46
N GLY A 62 -12.04 1.27 -2.13
CA GLY A 62 -12.59 0.10 -1.44
C GLY A 62 -14.05 -0.33 -1.73
N GLY A 63 -14.72 0.26 -2.71
CA GLY A 63 -16.08 -0.08 -3.15
C GLY A 63 -16.22 -1.40 -3.93
N GLU A 64 -15.23 -1.85 -4.71
CA GLU A 64 -15.34 -3.10 -5.47
C GLU A 64 -15.40 -4.34 -4.55
N LEU A 65 -14.54 -4.42 -3.54
CA LEU A 65 -14.56 -5.53 -2.57
C LEU A 65 -15.74 -5.46 -1.60
N ALA A 66 -16.16 -4.25 -1.20
CA ALA A 66 -17.35 -4.07 -0.38
C ALA A 66 -18.64 -4.42 -1.16
N GLY A 67 -18.67 -4.15 -2.47
CA GLY A 67 -19.75 -4.56 -3.37
C GLY A 67 -19.81 -6.09 -3.52
N LEU A 68 -18.67 -6.74 -3.71
CA LEU A 68 -18.57 -8.20 -3.78
C LEU A 68 -18.91 -8.88 -2.44
N GLU A 69 -18.51 -8.29 -1.30
CA GLU A 69 -18.92 -8.74 0.03
C GLU A 69 -20.44 -8.63 0.20
N THR A 70 -21.04 -7.49 -0.17
CA THR A 70 -22.49 -7.30 -0.10
C THR A 70 -23.23 -8.33 -0.95
N VAL A 71 -22.76 -8.59 -2.17
CA VAL A 71 -23.35 -9.61 -3.06
C VAL A 71 -23.16 -11.02 -2.50
N ALA A 72 -21.98 -11.35 -1.94
CA ALA A 72 -21.70 -12.67 -1.38
C ALA A 72 -22.38 -12.93 -0.02
N LEU A 73 -22.65 -11.89 0.78
CA LEU A 73 -23.39 -11.97 2.05
C LEU A 73 -24.90 -11.93 1.84
N SER A 74 -25.38 -11.25 0.80
CA SER A 74 -26.82 -11.16 0.49
C SER A 74 -27.33 -12.35 -0.32
N ALA A 75 -26.45 -13.14 -0.92
CA ALA A 75 -26.83 -14.31 -1.70
C ALA A 75 -26.83 -15.58 -0.82
N ASP A 76 -28.02 -16.03 -0.40
CA ASP A 76 -28.32 -17.42 -0.01
C ASP A 76 -28.16 -18.43 -1.19
N ARG A 77 -27.49 -18.01 -2.28
CA ARG A 77 -27.23 -18.77 -3.50
C ARG A 77 -25.74 -18.73 -3.83
N GLU A 78 -25.25 -19.76 -4.50
CA GLU A 78 -23.88 -19.79 -4.99
C GLU A 78 -23.54 -18.52 -5.79
N PRO A 79 -22.32 -17.96 -5.60
CA PRO A 79 -21.85 -16.82 -6.39
C PRO A 79 -21.94 -17.11 -7.89
N THR A 80 -22.38 -16.13 -8.68
CA THR A 80 -22.38 -16.26 -10.15
C THR A 80 -20.95 -16.39 -10.68
N GLU A 81 -20.75 -16.99 -11.86
CA GLU A 81 -19.42 -17.07 -12.49
C GLU A 81 -18.80 -15.68 -12.67
N GLN A 82 -19.59 -14.69 -13.07
CA GLN A 82 -19.17 -13.30 -13.17
C GLN A 82 -18.66 -12.73 -11.83
N ALA A 83 -19.29 -13.07 -10.70
CA ALA A 83 -18.82 -12.66 -9.38
C ALA A 83 -17.52 -13.37 -8.98
N ARG A 84 -17.34 -14.64 -9.38
CA ARG A 84 -16.10 -15.40 -9.16
C ARG A 84 -14.94 -14.83 -9.97
N GLU A 85 -15.18 -14.47 -11.23
CA GLU A 85 -14.16 -13.83 -12.09
C GLU A 85 -13.75 -12.46 -11.54
N ALA A 86 -14.72 -11.63 -11.15
CA ALA A 86 -14.45 -10.33 -10.53
C ALA A 86 -13.63 -10.48 -9.23
N PHE A 87 -13.96 -11.48 -8.39
CA PHE A 87 -13.18 -11.76 -7.18
C PHE A 87 -11.76 -12.22 -7.50
N ALA A 88 -11.57 -13.11 -8.48
CA ALA A 88 -10.26 -13.59 -8.90
C ALA A 88 -9.39 -12.44 -9.46
N GLU A 89 -9.98 -11.52 -10.21
CA GLU A 89 -9.28 -10.34 -10.72
C GLU A 89 -8.80 -9.44 -9.58
N VAL A 90 -9.67 -9.19 -8.59
CA VAL A 90 -9.31 -8.39 -7.41
C VAL A 90 -8.24 -9.08 -6.58
N GLN A 91 -8.34 -10.38 -6.33
CA GLN A 91 -7.28 -11.14 -5.65
C GLN A 91 -5.95 -11.03 -6.40
N GLY A 92 -5.96 -11.14 -7.73
CA GLY A 92 -4.75 -10.99 -8.54
C GLY A 92 -4.13 -9.59 -8.43
N ARG A 93 -4.95 -8.54 -8.40
CA ARG A 93 -4.49 -7.15 -8.18
C ARG A 93 -3.89 -6.98 -6.78
N LEU A 94 -4.55 -7.51 -5.75
CA LEU A 94 -4.08 -7.45 -4.37
C LEU A 94 -2.74 -8.18 -4.18
N ALA A 95 -2.62 -9.40 -4.69
CA ALA A 95 -1.37 -10.17 -4.61
C ALA A 95 -0.18 -9.45 -5.29
N ARG A 96 -0.42 -8.77 -6.43
CA ARG A 96 0.60 -7.94 -7.08
C ARG A 96 0.96 -6.72 -6.25
N ALA A 97 -0.03 -6.08 -5.61
CA ALA A 97 0.20 -4.95 -4.71
C ALA A 97 1.01 -5.40 -3.47
N GLU A 98 0.67 -6.52 -2.86
CA GLU A 98 1.41 -7.08 -1.73
C GLU A 98 2.88 -7.38 -2.08
N ARG A 99 3.14 -8.01 -3.24
CA ARG A 99 4.53 -8.28 -3.68
C ARG A 99 5.34 -6.99 -3.84
N ARG A 100 4.75 -5.97 -4.48
CA ARG A 100 5.39 -4.65 -4.63
C ARG A 100 5.62 -3.97 -3.29
N TRP A 101 4.69 -4.11 -2.36
CA TRP A 101 4.84 -3.61 -1.00
C TRP A 101 5.97 -4.31 -0.25
N GLN A 102 6.09 -5.63 -0.40
CA GLN A 102 7.21 -6.39 0.17
C GLN A 102 8.56 -5.93 -0.40
N GLU A 103 8.67 -5.76 -1.72
CA GLU A 103 9.89 -5.20 -2.35
C GLU A 103 10.23 -3.81 -1.79
N ALA A 104 9.21 -2.94 -1.65
CA ALA A 104 9.40 -1.63 -1.05
C ALA A 104 9.92 -1.73 0.41
N ARG A 105 9.42 -2.69 1.19
CA ARG A 105 9.83 -2.92 2.59
C ARG A 105 11.22 -3.54 2.74
N THR A 106 11.61 -4.42 1.82
CA THR A 106 12.89 -5.15 1.93
C THR A 106 14.04 -4.40 1.29
N GLU A 107 13.77 -3.59 0.26
CA GLU A 107 14.83 -2.92 -0.50
C GLU A 107 14.78 -1.41 -0.36
N LYS A 108 13.65 -0.79 -0.72
CA LYS A 108 13.56 0.66 -0.87
C LYS A 108 13.57 1.39 0.48
N LEU A 109 12.83 0.88 1.46
CA LEU A 109 12.72 1.45 2.81
C LEU A 109 14.04 1.34 3.59
N PRO A 110 14.74 0.18 3.63
CA PRO A 110 16.05 0.09 4.28
C PRO A 110 17.10 1.00 3.64
N ALA A 111 17.13 1.09 2.30
CA ALA A 111 18.05 1.98 1.60
C ALA A 111 17.78 3.46 1.94
N LEU A 112 16.50 3.87 2.00
CA LEU A 112 16.14 5.22 2.43
C LEU A 112 16.50 5.46 3.90
N ASN A 113 16.25 4.50 4.79
CA ASN A 113 16.60 4.62 6.21
C ASN A 113 18.10 4.71 6.45
N ALA A 114 18.92 4.01 5.68
CA ALA A 114 20.38 4.14 5.73
C ALA A 114 20.82 5.57 5.39
N ARG A 115 20.24 6.15 4.32
CA ARG A 115 20.49 7.54 3.91
C ARG A 115 20.02 8.55 4.97
N LEU A 116 18.82 8.36 5.53
CA LEU A 116 18.31 9.24 6.59
C LEU A 116 19.25 9.25 7.81
N ARG A 117 19.71 8.07 8.25
CA ARG A 117 20.65 7.94 9.37
C ARG A 117 22.00 8.61 9.10
N GLN A 118 22.56 8.46 7.90
CA GLN A 118 23.80 9.16 7.51
C GLN A 118 23.67 10.69 7.60
N ARG A 119 22.44 11.20 7.52
CA ARG A 119 22.12 12.63 7.61
C ARG A 119 21.62 13.07 8.99
N GLY A 120 21.63 12.17 9.98
CA GLY A 120 21.14 12.43 11.34
C GLY A 120 19.61 12.58 11.42
N LEU A 121 18.87 12.14 10.39
CA LEU A 121 17.41 12.17 10.37
C LEU A 121 16.84 10.85 10.92
N ALA A 122 15.63 10.95 11.50
CA ALA A 122 14.92 9.79 12.01
C ALA A 122 14.53 8.83 10.86
N PRO A 123 14.68 7.51 11.05
CA PRO A 123 14.25 6.52 10.08
C PRO A 123 12.71 6.43 10.00
N LEU A 124 12.21 6.00 8.85
CA LEU A 124 10.81 5.64 8.62
C LEU A 124 10.48 4.30 9.28
N THR A 125 9.24 4.16 9.75
CA THR A 125 8.69 2.94 10.38
C THR A 125 7.39 2.53 9.69
N TYR A 126 7.15 1.23 9.55
CA TYR A 126 6.01 0.66 8.83
C TYR A 126 5.24 -0.34 9.69
#